data_AF-A0A4U0VRF6-F1
#
_entry.id   AF-A0A4U0VRF6-F1
#
_cell.length_a   1.000
_cell.length_b   1.000
_cell.length_c   1.000
_cell.angle_alpha   90.00
_cell.angle_beta   90.00
_cell.angle_gamma   90.00
#
_symmetry.space_group_name_H-M   'P 1'
#
loop_
_entity.id
_entity.type
_entity.pdbx_description
1 polymer ?
#
loop_
_entity_poly.entity_id
_entity_poly.type
_entity_poly.pdbx_seq_one_letter_code
_entity_poly.pdbx_strand_id
1 'polypeptide(L)'
;MLTPRSNIARFSPQRIALSRGKHTSKMTVDLEQKQRDIEKYEESIYYSARYADDEYEYRHVVLPKALAKYLPKDRVAEEDEWRGLGIRQSPGWWNYERHAPEPHILLFKRIKDPAVAQK
;
A
#
# COMPACT_ATOMS: atom_id res chain seq x y z
N MET A 1 -64.95 9.00 -48.98
CA MET A 1 -64.10 7.87 -49.41
C MET A 1 -62.69 8.11 -48.87
N LEU A 2 -62.17 7.12 -48.12
CA LEU A 2 -60.75 6.85 -47.79
C LEU A 2 -59.95 7.86 -46.91
N THR A 3 -59.74 7.45 -45.64
CA THR A 3 -58.60 7.82 -44.74
C THR A 3 -57.26 7.27 -45.30
N PRO A 4 -56.01 7.63 -44.86
CA PRO A 4 -55.62 7.73 -43.44
C PRO A 4 -54.41 8.61 -42.99
N ARG A 5 -54.41 8.83 -41.65
CA ARG A 5 -53.29 8.91 -40.69
C ARG A 5 -51.88 9.21 -41.23
N SER A 6 -51.35 10.38 -40.86
CA SER A 6 -49.90 10.62 -40.82
C SER A 6 -49.41 10.58 -39.37
N ASN A 7 -48.59 9.57 -39.13
CA ASN A 7 -48.09 9.11 -37.84
C ASN A 7 -46.83 9.89 -37.45
N ILE A 8 -46.71 10.14 -36.15
CA ILE A 8 -45.58 10.82 -35.49
C ILE A 8 -44.32 9.97 -35.64
N ALA A 9 -43.31 10.47 -36.35
CA ALA A 9 -41.95 9.93 -36.28
C ALA A 9 -41.11 10.79 -35.34
N ARG A 10 -41.14 10.43 -34.04
CA ARG A 10 -40.12 10.87 -33.08
C ARG A 10 -38.79 10.29 -33.50
N PHE A 11 -37.87 11.15 -33.94
CA PHE A 11 -36.46 10.79 -34.06
C PHE A 11 -35.94 10.36 -32.68
N SER A 12 -35.65 9.08 -32.54
CA SER A 12 -34.99 8.50 -31.38
C SER A 12 -33.48 8.71 -31.55
N PRO A 13 -32.81 9.50 -30.70
CA PRO A 13 -31.35 9.54 -30.73
C PRO A 13 -30.83 8.23 -30.11
N GLN A 14 -30.11 7.45 -30.91
CA GLN A 14 -29.38 6.28 -30.42
C GLN A 14 -28.45 6.71 -29.28
N ARG A 15 -28.73 6.26 -28.05
CA ARG A 15 -27.75 6.28 -26.96
C ARG A 15 -26.66 5.28 -27.32
N ILE A 16 -25.48 5.77 -27.65
CA ILE A 16 -24.25 4.99 -27.59
C ILE A 16 -24.10 4.56 -26.13
N ALA A 17 -24.38 3.28 -25.85
CA ALA A 17 -24.11 2.68 -24.56
C ALA A 17 -22.59 2.60 -24.38
N LEU A 18 -22.02 3.57 -23.66
CA LEU A 18 -20.69 3.42 -23.08
C LEU A 18 -20.77 2.32 -22.02
N SER A 19 -20.50 1.08 -22.44
CA SER A 19 -20.04 0.03 -21.52
C SER A 19 -18.65 0.45 -21.03
N ARG A 20 -18.60 1.17 -19.91
CA ARG A 20 -17.35 1.47 -19.21
C ARG A 20 -17.34 0.76 -17.85
N GLY A 21 -16.78 -0.45 -17.90
CA GLY A 21 -15.81 -0.97 -16.93
C GLY A 21 -16.25 -1.04 -15.47
N LYS A 22 -16.57 -2.25 -15.02
CA LYS A 22 -16.59 -2.68 -13.61
C LYS A 22 -15.21 -2.62 -12.92
N HIS A 23 -14.29 -1.76 -13.36
CA HIS A 23 -12.89 -1.71 -12.92
C HIS A 23 -12.59 -0.57 -11.94
N THR A 24 -13.43 0.48 -11.87
CA THR A 24 -13.18 1.61 -10.96
C THR A 24 -13.59 1.33 -9.52
N SER A 25 -14.65 0.54 -9.31
CA SER A 25 -15.24 0.31 -7.99
C SER A 25 -14.45 -0.65 -7.08
N LYS A 26 -13.60 -1.51 -7.65
CA LYS A 26 -12.86 -2.52 -6.85
C LYS A 26 -11.58 -1.95 -6.22
N MET A 27 -10.95 -0.96 -6.88
CA MET A 27 -9.76 -0.28 -6.36
C MET A 27 -10.08 0.63 -5.17
N THR A 28 -11.22 1.32 -5.19
CA THR A 28 -11.60 2.24 -4.10
C THR A 28 -11.86 1.48 -2.79
N VAL A 29 -12.50 0.30 -2.88
CA VAL A 29 -12.82 -0.53 -1.72
C VAL A 29 -11.55 -1.09 -1.04
N ASP A 30 -10.51 -1.44 -1.80
CA ASP A 30 -9.26 -1.96 -1.25
C ASP A 30 -8.44 -0.90 -0.51
N LEU A 31 -8.43 0.34 -1.04
CA LEU A 31 -7.76 1.49 -0.40
C LEU A 31 -8.44 1.91 0.90
N GLU A 32 -9.77 1.96 0.93
CA GLU A 32 -10.52 2.26 2.16
C GLU A 32 -10.30 1.18 3.22
N GLN A 33 -10.26 -0.09 2.83
CA GLN A 33 -9.95 -1.17 3.76
C GLN A 33 -8.52 -1.08 4.28
N LYS A 34 -7.55 -0.77 3.41
CA LYS A 34 -6.16 -0.54 3.79
C LYS A 34 -6.07 0.57 4.85
N GLN A 35 -6.75 1.69 4.65
CA GLN A 35 -6.75 2.80 5.60
C GLN A 35 -7.34 2.42 6.96
N ARG A 36 -8.47 1.70 6.98
CA ARG A 36 -9.08 1.19 8.22
C ARG A 36 -8.17 0.21 8.97
N ASP A 37 -7.51 -0.68 8.23
CA ASP A 37 -6.58 -1.63 8.82
C ASP A 37 -5.36 -0.89 9.39
N ILE A 38 -4.82 0.13 8.68
CA ILE A 38 -3.71 0.95 9.18
C ILE A 38 -4.11 1.64 10.47
N GLU A 39 -5.22 2.39 10.49
CA GLU A 39 -5.68 3.10 11.68
C GLU A 39 -5.86 2.16 12.89
N LYS A 40 -6.39 0.96 12.64
CA LYS A 40 -6.63 -0.03 13.70
C LYS A 40 -5.35 -0.69 14.23
N TYR A 41 -4.36 -0.92 13.37
CA TYR A 41 -3.18 -1.75 13.69
C TYR A 41 -1.87 -0.95 13.79
N GLU A 42 -1.88 0.35 13.49
CA GLU A 42 -0.71 1.25 13.55
C GLU A 42 -0.02 1.19 14.92
N GLU A 43 -0.80 1.23 16.00
CA GLU A 43 -0.28 1.18 17.37
C GLU A 43 0.28 -0.19 17.76
N SER A 44 -0.12 -1.26 17.05
CA SER A 44 0.34 -2.62 17.28
C SER A 44 1.64 -2.95 16.53
N ILE A 45 2.22 -1.99 15.81
CA ILE A 45 3.50 -2.17 15.12
C ILE A 45 4.61 -2.20 16.16
N TYR A 46 5.34 -3.32 16.19
CA TYR A 46 6.46 -3.50 17.12
C TYR A 46 7.78 -3.09 16.47
N TYR A 47 8.57 -2.31 17.18
CA TYR A 47 9.90 -1.85 16.77
C TYR A 47 10.95 -2.49 17.67
N SER A 48 11.90 -3.22 17.08
CA SER A 48 12.99 -3.81 17.85
C SER A 48 13.98 -2.75 18.37
N ALA A 49 14.77 -3.16 19.37
CA ALA A 49 16.00 -2.46 19.71
C ALA A 49 16.91 -2.34 18.47
N ARG A 50 17.68 -1.26 18.42
CA ARG A 50 18.69 -1.06 17.37
C ARG A 50 19.95 -1.82 17.76
N TYR A 51 20.55 -2.47 16.77
CA TYR A 51 21.85 -3.12 16.89
C TYR A 51 22.70 -2.63 15.73
N ALA A 52 24.01 -2.53 15.92
CA ALA A 52 24.91 -1.97 14.92
C ALA A 52 26.16 -2.84 14.80
N ASP A 53 26.73 -2.85 13.62
CA ASP A 53 28.09 -3.32 13.38
C ASP A 53 29.03 -2.12 13.14
N ASP A 54 30.13 -2.35 12.43
CA ASP A 54 31.13 -1.34 12.10
C ASP A 54 30.62 -0.31 11.07
N GLU A 55 29.72 -0.70 10.15
CA GLU A 55 29.32 0.11 8.98
C GLU A 55 27.82 0.51 9.01
N TYR A 56 26.96 -0.33 9.58
CA TYR A 56 25.51 -0.18 9.53
C TYR A 56 24.85 -0.29 10.91
N GLU A 57 23.71 0.39 11.03
CA GLU A 57 22.73 0.22 12.09
C GLU A 57 21.54 -0.57 11.54
N TYR A 58 21.04 -1.50 12.33
CA TYR A 58 19.98 -2.44 11.99
C TYR A 58 18.83 -2.39 13.00
N ARG A 59 17.65 -2.71 12.50
CA ARG A 59 16.43 -2.87 13.29
C ARG A 59 15.50 -3.79 12.51
N HIS A 60 14.68 -4.56 13.22
CA HIS A 60 13.53 -5.21 12.60
C HIS A 60 12.23 -4.57 13.11
N VAL A 61 11.23 -4.51 12.23
CA VAL A 61 9.88 -4.06 12.56
C VAL A 61 8.95 -5.21 12.32
N VAL A 62 8.13 -5.53 13.31
CA VAL A 62 7.13 -6.59 13.22
C VAL A 62 5.77 -5.93 13.00
N LEU A 63 5.24 -6.12 11.81
CA LEU A 63 3.90 -5.69 11.43
C LEU A 63 2.86 -6.69 11.92
N PRO A 64 1.66 -6.20 12.29
CA PRO A 64 0.49 -7.05 12.42
C PRO A 64 0.18 -7.78 11.11
N LYS A 65 -0.21 -9.06 11.20
CA LYS A 65 -0.51 -9.91 10.02
C LYS A 65 -1.56 -9.30 9.08
N ALA A 66 -2.46 -8.48 9.62
CA ALA A 66 -3.46 -7.76 8.85
C ALA A 66 -2.86 -6.70 7.90
N LEU A 67 -1.74 -6.07 8.29
CA LEU A 67 -1.02 -5.09 7.47
C LEU A 67 -0.02 -5.76 6.52
N ALA A 68 0.60 -6.86 6.96
CA ALA A 68 1.59 -7.58 6.17
C ALA A 68 1.05 -8.09 4.81
N LYS A 69 -0.27 -8.26 4.67
CA LYS A 69 -0.91 -8.66 3.39
C LYS A 69 -0.76 -7.61 2.28
N TYR A 70 -0.52 -6.35 2.64
CA TYR A 70 -0.36 -5.23 1.72
C TYR A 70 1.09 -5.01 1.27
N LEU A 71 2.04 -5.76 1.83
CA LEU A 71 3.43 -5.72 1.39
C LEU A 71 3.64 -6.44 0.06
N PRO A 72 4.60 -6.00 -0.76
CA PRO A 72 4.98 -6.73 -1.97
C PRO A 72 5.47 -8.13 -1.65
N LYS A 73 5.04 -9.11 -2.46
CA LYS A 73 5.42 -10.53 -2.30
C LYS A 73 6.62 -10.93 -3.15
N ASP A 74 7.01 -10.12 -4.12
CA ASP A 74 8.04 -10.51 -5.10
C ASP A 74 9.31 -9.65 -4.95
N ARG A 75 9.25 -8.58 -4.16
CA ARG A 75 10.34 -7.61 -3.95
C ARG A 75 10.40 -7.11 -2.51
N VAL A 76 11.50 -6.44 -2.16
CA VAL A 76 11.61 -5.64 -0.92
C VAL A 76 10.69 -4.43 -0.99
N ALA A 77 10.16 -4.01 0.16
CA ALA A 77 9.26 -2.85 0.24
C ALA A 77 10.05 -1.53 0.14
N GLU A 78 9.59 -0.63 -0.72
CA GLU A 78 10.17 0.71 -0.87
C GLU A 78 9.72 1.66 0.25
N GLU A 79 10.42 2.80 0.39
CA GLU A 79 10.15 3.80 1.43
C GLU A 79 8.68 4.23 1.50
N ASP A 80 8.10 4.58 0.37
CA ASP A 80 6.70 5.00 0.29
C ASP A 80 5.72 3.87 0.65
N GLU A 81 6.05 2.62 0.33
CA GLU A 81 5.18 1.48 0.58
C GLU A 81 5.09 1.18 2.08
N TRP A 82 6.22 1.08 2.78
CA TRP A 82 6.21 0.79 4.21
C TRP A 82 5.80 2.00 5.05
N ARG A 83 6.16 3.23 4.66
CA ARG A 83 5.64 4.45 5.32
C ARG A 83 4.12 4.54 5.18
N GLY A 84 3.61 4.19 4.00
CA GLY A 84 2.18 4.12 3.73
C GLY A 84 1.43 3.05 4.51
N LEU A 85 2.11 2.13 5.22
CA LEU A 85 1.50 1.15 6.12
C LEU A 85 1.49 1.60 7.59
N GLY A 86 1.95 2.83 7.88
CA GLY A 86 2.01 3.37 9.23
C GLY A 86 3.34 3.14 9.95
N ILE A 87 4.36 2.58 9.28
CA ILE A 87 5.69 2.45 9.87
C ILE A 87 6.34 3.84 9.93
N ARG A 88 6.61 4.31 11.16
CA ARG A 88 7.21 5.61 11.43
C ARG A 88 8.59 5.44 12.06
N GLN A 89 9.61 5.85 11.32
CA GLN A 89 11.01 5.82 11.74
C GLN A 89 11.78 7.00 11.15
N SER A 90 12.96 7.27 11.73
CA SER A 90 13.85 8.35 11.30
C SER A 90 14.22 8.23 9.81
N PRO A 91 14.69 9.30 9.16
CA PRO A 91 15.21 9.18 7.80
C PRO A 91 16.44 8.27 7.73
N GLY A 92 16.69 7.72 6.54
CA GLY A 92 17.86 6.90 6.22
C GLY A 92 17.71 5.40 6.50
N TRP A 93 16.56 4.92 6.95
CA TRP A 93 16.29 3.49 7.03
C TRP A 93 15.78 2.97 5.70
N TRP A 94 16.37 1.90 5.18
CA TRP A 94 15.85 1.18 4.03
C TRP A 94 15.68 -0.31 4.33
N ASN A 95 14.66 -0.90 3.70
CA ASN A 95 14.47 -2.34 3.76
C ASN A 95 15.51 -3.00 2.84
N TYR A 96 16.30 -3.92 3.38
CA TYR A 96 17.37 -4.56 2.60
C TYR A 96 17.05 -6.00 2.22
N GLU A 97 16.19 -6.68 2.96
CA GLU A 97 15.91 -8.08 2.74
C GLU A 97 14.50 -8.45 3.21
N ARG A 98 13.89 -9.34 2.43
CA ARG A 98 12.59 -9.92 2.76
C ARG A 98 12.80 -11.22 3.52
N HIS A 99 12.16 -11.30 4.68
CA HIS A 99 12.13 -12.53 5.43
C HIS A 99 11.00 -13.44 4.92
N ALA A 100 11.36 -14.44 4.11
CA ALA A 100 10.40 -15.33 3.45
C ALA A 100 9.49 -16.15 4.40
N PRO A 101 9.98 -16.74 5.51
CA PRO A 101 9.12 -17.54 6.38
C PRO A 101 8.15 -16.68 7.21
N GLU A 102 8.56 -15.47 7.61
CA GLU A 102 7.70 -14.53 8.34
C GLU A 102 7.63 -13.16 7.64
N PRO A 103 6.75 -12.99 6.63
CA PRO A 103 6.68 -11.78 5.81
C PRO A 103 6.21 -10.54 6.56
N HIS A 104 5.76 -10.72 7.80
CA HIS A 104 5.35 -9.65 8.69
C HIS A 104 6.54 -9.05 9.46
N ILE A 105 7.74 -9.62 9.31
CA ILE A 105 8.98 -9.07 9.84
C ILE A 105 9.71 -8.35 8.71
N LEU A 106 9.87 -7.04 8.85
CA LEU A 106 10.62 -6.20 7.94
C LEU A 106 12.00 -5.92 8.53
N LEU A 107 13.05 -6.18 7.73
CA LEU A 107 14.43 -5.95 8.12
C LEU A 107 14.89 -4.61 7.55
N PHE A 108 15.31 -3.70 8.42
CA PHE A 108 15.79 -2.38 8.05
C PHE A 108 17.27 -2.24 8.39
N LYS A 109 17.99 -1.52 7.52
CA LYS A 109 19.36 -1.08 7.77
C LYS A 109 19.54 0.39 7.41
N ARG A 110 20.53 1.04 8.02
CA ARG A 110 20.92 2.43 7.80
C ARG A 110 22.43 2.58 7.92
N ILE A 111 23.05 3.48 7.16
CA ILE A 111 24.48 3.80 7.33
C ILE A 111 24.69 4.39 8.72
N LYS A 112 25.66 3.84 9.45
CA LYS A 112 26.11 4.40 10.71
C LYS A 112 26.95 5.64 10.41
N ASP A 113 26.61 6.77 11.04
CA ASP A 113 27.44 7.96 10.92
C ASP A 113 28.77 7.70 11.64
N PRO A 114 29.92 7.70 10.93
CA PRO A 114 31.22 7.45 11.54
C PRO A 114 31.58 8.51 12.61
N ALA A 115 30.97 9.71 12.56
CA ALA A 115 31.25 10.79 13.49
C ALA A 115 30.61 10.60 14.88
N VAL A 116 29.62 9.70 15.02
CA VAL A 116 28.88 9.49 16.28
C VAL A 116 29.48 8.36 17.13
N ALA A 117 30.44 7.59 16.59
CA ALA A 117 31.03 6.44 17.27
C ALA A 117 32.11 6.77 18.34
N GLN A 118 32.43 8.05 18.54
CA GLN A 118 33.39 8.50 19.55
C GLN A 118 32.71 9.39 20.59
N LYS A 119 32.08 8.78 21.61
CA LYS A 119 31.89 9.46 22.90
C LYS A 119 31.75 8.47 24.04
#